data_AF-A0A9E6F9I5-F1
#
_entry.id   AF-A0A9E6F9I5-F1
#
_cell.length_a   1.000
_cell.length_b   1.000
_cell.length_c   1.000
_cell.angle_alpha   90.00
_cell.angle_beta   90.00
_cell.angle_gamma   90.00
#
_symmetry.space_group_name_H-M   'P 1'
#
loop_
_entity.id
_entity.type
_entity.pdbx_description
1 polymer ?
#
loop_
_entity_poly.entity_id
_entity_poly.type
_entity_poly.pdbx_seq_one_letter_code
_entity_poly.pdbx_strand_id
1 'polypeptide(L)'
;LDLEVVSQINRIASFGLEPNLTIYLDLSPEDAMSRKFAEKSLPLALGKNESQPLDRMESSGSEFYERVREGYKTLAQTQSHRFLEVDALESVSEIHHKIIDSLHSRFSL
;
A
#
# COMPACT_ATOMS: atom_id res chain seq x y z
N LEU A 1 -1.29 12.41 -16.65
CA LEU A 1 0.01 11.82 -17.04
C LEU A 1 -0.27 10.44 -17.58
N ASP A 2 0.32 10.10 -18.72
CA ASP A 2 0.24 8.76 -19.29
C ASP A 2 0.99 7.76 -18.39
N LEU A 3 0.42 6.57 -18.16
CA LEU A 3 1.03 5.53 -17.34
C LEU A 3 2.36 5.04 -17.93
N GLU A 4 2.51 5.05 -19.25
CA GLU A 4 3.76 4.69 -19.90
C GLU A 4 4.89 5.69 -19.54
N VAL A 5 4.56 6.99 -19.52
CA VAL A 5 5.51 8.04 -19.12
C VAL A 5 5.90 7.87 -17.65
N VAL A 6 4.94 7.56 -16.78
CA VAL A 6 5.23 7.30 -15.35
C VAL A 6 6.14 6.08 -15.18
N SER A 7 5.87 5.01 -15.91
CA SER A 7 6.70 3.79 -15.92
C SER A 7 8.14 4.09 -16.34
N GLN A 8 8.32 4.86 -17.42
CA GLN A 8 9.65 5.24 -17.92
C GLN A 8 10.42 6.10 -16.91
N ILE A 9 9.76 7.09 -16.30
CA ILE A 9 10.37 7.92 -15.25
C ILE A 9 10.82 7.04 -14.07
N ASN A 10 9.96 6.14 -13.59
CA ASN A 10 10.29 5.23 -12.49
C ASN A 10 11.49 4.35 -12.84
N ARG A 11 11.51 3.77 -14.05
CA ARG A 11 12.61 2.93 -14.52
C ARG A 11 13.93 3.68 -14.61
N ILE A 12 13.92 4.94 -15.06
CA ILE A 12 15.12 5.78 -15.10
C ILE A 12 15.58 6.09 -13.67
N ALA A 13 14.67 6.53 -12.81
CA ALA A 13 14.97 6.91 -11.44
C ALA A 13 15.50 5.74 -10.59
N SER A 14 15.01 4.53 -10.84
CA SER A 14 15.44 3.32 -10.13
C SER A 14 16.64 2.61 -10.77
N PHE A 15 17.20 3.13 -11.87
CA PHE A 15 18.20 2.43 -12.69
C PHE A 15 17.73 1.04 -13.15
N GLY A 16 16.42 0.89 -13.39
CA GLY A 16 15.80 -0.39 -13.78
C GLY A 16 15.68 -1.40 -12.65
N LEU A 17 15.98 -1.02 -11.40
CA LEU A 17 15.72 -1.86 -10.24
C LEU A 17 14.23 -1.92 -9.94
N GLU A 18 13.76 -3.12 -9.63
CA GLU A 18 12.42 -3.39 -9.15
C GLU A 18 12.48 -4.22 -7.86
N PRO A 19 11.53 -4.06 -6.93
CA PRO A 19 11.47 -4.89 -5.74
C PRO A 19 11.28 -6.37 -6.10
N ASN A 20 12.04 -7.26 -5.46
CA ASN A 20 11.82 -8.71 -5.59
C ASN A 20 10.50 -9.16 -4.94
N LEU A 21 10.00 -8.40 -3.97
CA LEU A 21 8.70 -8.57 -3.32
C LEU A 21 8.12 -7.20 -2.98
N THR A 22 6.82 -7.02 -3.24
CA THR A 22 6.01 -5.89 -2.81
C THR A 22 4.80 -6.44 -2.08
N ILE A 23 4.65 -6.10 -0.80
CA ILE A 23 3.50 -6.49 0.01
C ILE A 23 2.47 -5.38 -0.11
N TYR A 24 1.33 -5.70 -0.71
CA TYR A 24 0.21 -4.79 -0.85
C TYR A 24 -0.87 -5.17 0.16
N LEU A 25 -1.07 -4.31 1.15
CA LEU A 25 -2.14 -4.46 2.14
C LEU A 25 -3.41 -3.80 1.58
N ASP A 26 -4.32 -4.60 1.02
CA ASP A 26 -5.56 -4.08 0.44
C ASP A 26 -6.52 -3.67 1.55
N LEU A 27 -6.90 -2.39 1.55
CA LEU A 27 -7.87 -1.82 2.49
C LEU A 27 -8.75 -0.80 1.76
N SER A 28 -10.05 -0.81 2.04
CA SER A 28 -10.91 0.25 1.50
C SER A 28 -10.59 1.59 2.16
N PRO A 29 -10.80 2.73 1.48
CA PRO A 29 -10.61 4.05 2.10
C PRO A 29 -11.49 4.25 3.34
N GLU A 30 -12.71 3.70 3.34
CA GLU A 30 -13.63 3.73 4.48
C GLU A 30 -13.07 2.97 5.70
N ASP A 31 -12.56 1.76 5.48
CA ASP A 31 -11.96 0.94 6.53
C ASP A 31 -10.65 1.57 7.04
N ALA A 32 -9.85 2.17 6.15
CA ALA A 32 -8.62 2.87 6.49
C ALA A 32 -8.88 4.07 7.41
N MET A 33 -9.92 4.85 7.11
CA MET A 33 -10.35 5.96 7.97
C MET A 33 -10.85 5.45 9.31
N SER A 34 -11.66 4.39 9.31
CA SER A 34 -12.17 3.77 10.55
C SER A 34 -11.02 3.25 11.45
N ARG A 35 -9.98 2.65 10.86
CA ARG A 35 -8.76 2.25 11.58
C ARG A 35 -7.93 3.43 12.08
N LYS A 36 -7.85 4.54 11.33
CA LYS A 36 -7.13 5.77 11.75
C LYS A 36 -7.71 6.37 13.02
N PHE A 37 -9.02 6.29 13.23
CA PHE A 37 -9.70 6.81 14.42
C PHE A 37 -9.79 5.81 15.58
N ALA A 38 -9.37 4.56 15.38
CA ALA A 38 -9.32 3.58 16.47
C ALA A 38 -8.12 3.89 17.37
N GLU A 39 -8.37 4.07 18.68
CA GLU A 39 -7.39 4.45 19.72
C GLU A 39 -6.13 3.55 19.80
N LYS A 40 -6.13 2.37 19.16
CA LYS A 40 -5.04 1.38 19.19
C LYS A 40 -4.09 1.45 17.99
N SER A 41 -4.38 2.27 17.00
CA SER A 41 -3.49 2.44 15.85
C SER A 41 -2.29 3.27 16.29
N LEU A 42 -1.08 2.71 16.20
CA LEU A 42 0.16 3.49 16.28
C LEU A 42 0.01 4.74 15.41
N PRO A 43 0.56 5.91 15.80
CA PRO A 43 0.59 7.06 14.93
C PRO A 43 1.44 6.69 13.70
N LEU A 44 0.79 6.13 12.66
CA LEU A 44 1.32 6.18 11.31
C LEU A 44 1.61 7.65 11.05
N ALA A 45 2.68 7.94 10.30
CA ALA A 45 3.12 9.27 9.90
C ALA A 45 2.11 10.03 8.99
N LEU A 46 0.82 9.75 9.15
CA LEU A 46 -0.37 10.51 8.73
C LEU A 46 -1.06 11.09 9.98
N GLY A 47 -0.23 11.55 10.93
CA GLY A 47 -0.65 11.98 12.25
C GLY A 47 -1.46 13.28 12.18
N LYS A 48 -2.77 13.18 12.40
CA LYS A 48 -3.56 14.30 12.91
C LYS A 48 -3.08 14.61 14.32
N ASN A 49 -2.01 15.39 14.44
CA ASN A 49 -2.01 16.39 15.48
C ASN A 49 -3.17 17.32 15.12
N GLU A 50 -4.14 17.53 16.01
CA GLU A 50 -5.34 18.36 15.75
C GLU A 50 -5.01 19.82 15.37
N SER A 51 -3.72 20.17 15.35
CA SER A 51 -3.17 21.46 14.95
C SER A 51 -2.33 21.44 13.66
N GLN A 52 -2.21 20.31 12.96
CA GLN A 52 -1.50 20.26 11.68
C GLN A 52 -2.47 20.30 10.49
N PRO A 53 -2.25 21.19 9.50
CA PRO A 53 -3.04 21.20 8.29
C PRO A 53 -2.89 19.86 7.57
N LEU A 54 -4.02 19.32 7.09
CA LEU A 54 -4.05 18.13 6.26
C LEU A 54 -3.04 18.29 5.12
N ASP A 55 -2.25 17.25 4.86
CA ASP A 55 -1.39 17.28 3.68
C ASP A 55 -2.24 17.24 2.39
N ARG A 56 -1.61 17.54 1.25
CA ARG A 56 -2.31 17.60 -0.05
C ARG A 56 -3.04 16.30 -0.41
N MET A 57 -2.55 15.17 0.08
CA MET A 57 -3.10 13.85 -0.18
C MET A 57 -4.32 13.59 0.71
N GLU A 58 -4.24 13.97 1.99
CA GLU A 58 -5.35 13.94 2.94
C GLU A 58 -6.52 14.85 2.51
N SER A 59 -6.24 15.96 1.81
CA SER A 59 -7.28 16.85 1.27
C SER A 59 -7.92 16.37 -0.04
N SER A 60 -7.44 15.30 -0.65
CA SER A 60 -7.84 14.89 -2.02
C SER A 60 -9.17 14.12 -2.11
N GLY A 61 -9.84 13.81 -0.98
CA GLY A 61 -11.16 13.17 -0.95
C GLY A 61 -11.17 11.66 -1.21
N SER A 62 -12.31 10.99 -0.99
CA SER A 62 -12.44 9.52 -1.07
C SER A 62 -12.19 8.95 -2.47
N GLU A 63 -12.69 9.63 -3.51
CA GLU A 63 -12.52 9.23 -4.92
C GLU A 63 -11.03 9.10 -5.32
N PHE A 64 -10.17 9.95 -4.77
CA PHE A 64 -8.73 9.84 -4.97
C PHE A 64 -8.19 8.52 -4.40
N TYR A 65 -8.56 8.18 -3.17
CA TYR A 65 -8.10 6.95 -2.52
C TYR A 65 -8.66 5.69 -3.18
N GLU A 66 -9.90 5.73 -3.69
CA GLU A 66 -10.47 4.63 -4.48
C GLU A 66 -9.64 4.39 -5.74
N ARG A 67 -9.33 5.46 -6.50
CA ARG A 67 -8.47 5.35 -7.69
C ARG A 67 -7.06 4.88 -7.38
N VAL A 68 -6.49 5.26 -6.23
CA VAL A 68 -5.19 4.75 -5.77
C VAL A 68 -5.26 3.26 -5.48
N ARG A 69 -6.30 2.80 -4.77
CA ARG A 69 -6.54 1.38 -4.49
C ARG A 69 -6.68 0.56 -5.78
N GLU A 70 -7.47 1.06 -6.74
CA GLU A 70 -7.64 0.43 -8.05
C GLU A 70 -6.31 0.31 -8.82
N GLY A 71 -5.48 1.36 -8.77
CA GLY A 71 -4.14 1.34 -9.36
C GLY A 71 -3.26 0.25 -8.75
N TYR A 72 -3.22 0.14 -7.41
CA TYR A 72 -2.44 -0.91 -6.74
C TYR A 72 -2.99 -2.31 -6.98
N LYS A 73 -4.32 -2.50 -7.01
CA LYS A 73 -4.93 -3.79 -7.39
C LYS A 73 -4.52 -4.21 -8.78
N THR A 74 -4.54 -3.27 -9.73
CA THR A 74 -4.10 -3.54 -11.10
C THR A 74 -2.63 -3.97 -11.13
N LEU A 75 -1.75 -3.29 -10.37
CA LEU A 75 -0.34 -3.69 -10.26
C LEU A 75 -0.17 -5.07 -9.61
N ALA A 76 -0.89 -5.37 -8.53
CA ALA A 76 -0.82 -6.66 -7.84
C ALA A 76 -1.25 -7.82 -8.75
N GLN A 77 -2.30 -7.62 -9.56
CA GLN A 77 -2.78 -8.60 -10.53
C GLN A 77 -1.83 -8.78 -11.72
N THR A 78 -1.35 -7.68 -12.31
CA THR A 78 -0.49 -7.71 -13.51
C THR A 78 0.95 -8.10 -13.21
N GLN A 79 1.41 -7.91 -11.97
CA GLN A 79 2.78 -8.19 -11.52
C GLN A 79 2.79 -9.20 -10.35
N SER A 80 1.89 -10.19 -10.41
CA SER A 80 1.72 -11.23 -9.38
C SER A 80 3.01 -12.01 -9.04
N HIS A 81 3.97 -12.06 -9.96
CA HIS A 81 5.29 -12.65 -9.71
C HIS A 81 6.07 -11.93 -8.58
N ARG A 82 5.88 -10.61 -8.39
CA ARG A 82 6.58 -9.79 -7.38
C ARG A 82 5.65 -9.14 -6.35
N PHE A 83 4.33 -9.27 -6.51
CA PHE A 83 3.36 -8.78 -5.53
C PHE A 83 2.82 -9.89 -4.65
N LEU A 84 2.58 -9.57 -3.39
CA LEU A 84 1.76 -10.31 -2.44
C LEU A 84 0.62 -9.39 -2.00
N GLU A 85 -0.59 -9.65 -2.48
CA GLU A 85 -1.80 -8.99 -1.99
C GLU A 85 -2.27 -9.67 -0.70
N VAL A 86 -2.50 -8.87 0.34
CA VAL A 86 -2.97 -9.34 1.65
C VAL A 86 -4.19 -8.52 2.04
N ASP A 87 -5.24 -9.20 2.50
CA ASP A 87 -6.42 -8.53 3.05
C ASP A 87 -6.04 -7.84 4.37
N ALA A 88 -6.04 -6.51 4.36
CA ALA A 88 -5.66 -5.74 5.51
C ALA A 88 -6.72 -5.76 6.62
N LEU A 89 -7.92 -6.29 6.39
CA LEU A 89 -8.97 -6.45 7.41
C LEU A 89 -8.68 -7.60 8.39
N GLU A 90 -7.82 -8.53 8.01
CA GLU A 90 -7.37 -9.62 8.87
C GLU A 90 -6.65 -9.12 10.13
N SER A 91 -6.50 -10.01 11.11
CA SER A 91 -5.73 -9.70 12.31
C SER A 91 -4.26 -9.48 11.99
N VAL A 92 -3.57 -8.67 12.81
CA VAL A 92 -2.11 -8.46 12.69
C VAL A 92 -1.35 -9.78 12.69
N SER A 93 -1.80 -10.76 13.48
CA SER A 93 -1.19 -12.09 13.54
C SER A 93 -1.32 -12.83 12.20
N GLU A 94 -2.51 -12.86 11.60
CA GLU A 94 -2.73 -13.53 10.31
C GLU A 94 -1.93 -12.86 9.18
N ILE A 95 -1.96 -11.53 9.11
CA ILE A 95 -1.16 -10.75 8.15
C ILE A 95 0.33 -11.06 8.31
N HIS A 96 0.82 -11.10 9.55
CA HIS A 96 2.21 -11.43 9.85
C HIS A 96 2.58 -12.83 9.35
N HIS A 97 1.78 -13.85 9.67
CA HIS A 97 2.04 -15.22 9.21
C HIS A 97 2.11 -15.30 7.68
N LYS A 98 1.17 -14.69 6.97
CA LYS A 98 1.18 -14.66 5.49
C LYS A 98 2.43 -14.02 4.91
N ILE A 99 2.89 -12.91 5.51
CA ILE A 99 4.11 -12.23 5.07
C ILE A 99 5.34 -13.11 5.30
N ILE A 100 5.47 -13.70 6.50
CA ILE A 100 6.61 -14.57 6.84
C ILE A 100 6.63 -15.82 5.95
N ASP A 101 5.50 -16.46 5.74
CA ASP A 101 5.38 -17.63 4.85
C ASP A 101 5.79 -17.29 3.41
N SER A 102 5.39 -16.11 2.92
CA SER A 102 5.79 -15.63 1.60
C SER A 102 7.29 -15.36 1.51
N LEU A 103 7.88 -14.79 2.57
CA LEU A 103 9.31 -14.53 2.65
C LEU A 103 10.10 -15.85 2.60
N HIS A 104 9.78 -16.84 3.44
CA HIS A 104 10.45 -18.15 3.41
C HIS A 104 10.28 -18.89 2.09
N SER A 105 9.12 -18.76 1.45
CA SER A 105 8.85 -19.42 0.16
C SER A 105 9.65 -18.81 -0.99
N ARG A 106 9.92 -17.50 -0.95
CA ARG A 106 10.58 -16.75 -2.04
C ARG A 106 12.07 -16.55 -1.85
N PHE A 107 12.49 -16.39 -0.60
CA PHE A 107 13.86 -16.16 -0.20
C PHE A 107 14.19 -17.28 0.77
N SER A 108 15.24 -18.06 0.49
CA SER A 108 15.66 -19.19 1.34
C SER A 108 16.21 -18.71 2.69
N LEU A 109 15.33 -18.15 3.51
CA LEU A 109 15.54 -17.57 4.84
C LEU A 109 15.24 -18.60 5.93
#